data_AF-A0A4V1IY86-F1
#
_entry.id   AF-A0A4V1IY86-F1
#
_cell.length_a   1.000
_cell.length_b   1.000
_cell.length_c   1.000
_cell.angle_alpha   90.00
_cell.angle_beta   90.00
_cell.angle_gamma   90.00
#
_symmetry.space_group_name_H-M   'P 1'
#
loop_
_entity.id
_entity.type
_entity.pdbx_description
1 polymer ?
#
loop_
_entity_poly.entity_id
_entity_poly.type
_entity_poly.pdbx_seq_one_letter_code
_entity_poly.pdbx_strand_id
1 'polypeptide(L)' 'MFGCLAAGRLVQTEMQQVEETKWVVPLPDARSINHLVVFLLGTVPFPPGYAATVHLEWPGQ' A
#
# COMPACT_ATOMS: atom_id res chain seq x y z
N MET A 1 9.77 -1.39 -0.10
CA MET A 1 9.57 -1.15 1.34
C MET A 1 8.22 -1.72 1.81
N PHE A 2 7.14 -1.38 1.12
CA PHE A 2 5.77 -1.82 1.44
C PHE A 2 5.29 -2.93 0.51
N GLY A 3 4.40 -3.77 1.04
CA GLY A 3 3.55 -4.68 0.29
C GLY A 3 2.09 -4.37 0.56
N CYS A 4 1.23 -4.62 -0.42
CA CYS A 4 -0.22 -4.48 -0.32
C CYS A 4 -0.89 -5.75 -0.84
N LEU A 5 -1.88 -6.25 -0.13
CA LEU A 5 -2.66 -7.42 -0.50
C LEU A 5 -4.14 -7.09 -0.40
N ALA A 6 -4.85 -7.18 -1.52
CA ALA A 6 -6.30 -7.26 -1.53
C ALA A 6 -6.71 -8.73 -1.37
N ALA A 7 -7.62 -9.02 -0.46
CA ALA A 7 -8.06 -10.39 -0.21
C ALA A 7 -8.55 -11.06 -1.50
N GLY A 8 -8.05 -12.27 -1.79
CA GLY A 8 -8.37 -13.00 -3.02
C GLY A 8 -7.57 -12.59 -4.27
N ARG A 9 -6.60 -11.68 -4.14
CA ARG A 9 -5.71 -11.26 -5.23
C ARG A 9 -4.25 -11.51 -4.89
N LEU A 10 -3.39 -11.42 -5.91
CA LEU A 10 -1.94 -11.51 -5.74
C LEU A 10 -1.41 -10.31 -4.94
N VAL A 11 -0.35 -10.56 -4.18
CA VAL A 11 0.37 -9.50 -3.46
C VAL A 11 0.98 -8.50 -4.44
N GLN A 12 0.80 -7.23 -4.14
CA GLN A 12 1.41 -6.12 -4.87
C GLN A 12 2.63 -5.64 -4.08
N THR A 13 3.81 -5.78 -4.67
CA THR A 13 5.08 -5.30 -4.09
C THR A 13 5.70 -4.16 -4.89
N GLU A 14 5.24 -3.96 -6.13
CA GLU A 14 5.69 -2.90 -7.03
C GLU A 14 4.85 -1.64 -6.83
N MET A 15 5.07 -0.97 -5.70
CA MET A 15 4.43 0.31 -5.41
C MET A 15 5.08 1.42 -6.24
N GLN A 16 4.29 2.32 -6.81
CA GLN A 16 4.78 3.51 -7.49
C GLN A 16 5.20 4.54 -6.44
N GLN A 17 6.47 4.95 -6.46
CA GLN A 17 6.94 6.05 -5.63
C GLN A 17 6.56 7.39 -6.29
N VAL A 18 5.82 8.23 -5.57
CA VAL A 18 5.34 9.54 -6.06
C VAL A 18 6.10 10.70 -5.44
N GLU A 19 6.71 10.48 -4.28
CA GLU A 19 7.59 11.42 -3.57
C GLU A 19 8.63 10.61 -2.79
N GLU A 20 9.68 11.25 -2.27
CA GLU A 20 10.74 10.58 -1.52
C GLU A 20 10.23 9.68 -0.39
N THR A 21 9.15 10.08 0.30
CA THR A 21 8.55 9.34 1.43
C THR A 21 7.11 8.90 1.18
N LYS A 22 6.63 8.93 -0.08
CA LYS A 22 5.26 8.53 -0.42
C LYS A 22 5.23 7.52 -1.56
N TRP A 23 4.42 6.49 -1.35
CA TRP A 23 4.17 5.42 -2.30
C TRP A 23 2.68 5.25 -2.53
N VAL A 24 2.33 4.90 -3.76
CA VAL A 24 0.96 4.68 -4.22
C VAL A 24 0.89 3.30 -4.89
N VAL A 25 -0.23 2.62 -4.69
CA VAL A 25 -0.54 1.36 -5.36
C VAL A 25 -1.90 1.46 -6.05
N PRO A 26 -1.98 1.21 -7.36
CA PRO A 26 -3.26 1.16 -8.04
C PRO A 26 -4.03 -0.08 -7.60
N LEU A 27 -5.30 0.10 -7.21
CA LEU A 27 -6.22 -0.97 -6.88
C LEU A 27 -7.24 -1.13 -8.03
N PRO A 28 -6.97 -1.98 -9.04
CA PRO A 28 -7.91 -2.18 -10.15
C PRO A 28 -9.23 -2.76 -9.62
N ASP A 29 -10.38 -2.40 -10.20
CA ASP A 29 -11.68 -2.87 -9.72
C ASP A 29 -11.84 -2.74 -8.18
N ALA A 30 -11.56 -1.54 -7.65
CA ALA A 30 -11.55 -1.29 -6.20
C ALA A 30 -12.88 -1.69 -5.53
N ARG A 31 -14.02 -1.54 -6.23
CA ARG A 31 -15.36 -1.84 -5.72
C ARG A 31 -15.56 -3.28 -5.25
N SER A 32 -14.78 -4.24 -5.74
CA SER A 32 -14.86 -5.64 -5.31
C SER A 32 -13.96 -5.96 -4.10
N ILE A 33 -13.16 -5.01 -3.63
CA ILE A 33 -12.22 -5.20 -2.52
C ILE A 33 -12.94 -4.92 -1.20
N ASN A 34 -13.04 -5.93 -0.34
CA ASN A 34 -13.60 -5.77 1.02
C ASN A 34 -12.53 -5.59 2.10
N HIS A 35 -11.36 -6.22 1.92
CA HIS A 35 -10.27 -6.21 2.89
C HIS A 35 -8.95 -5.94 2.18
N LEU A 36 -8.18 -5.00 2.74
CA LEU A 36 -6.85 -4.64 2.32
C LEU A 36 -5.87 -4.87 3.47
N VAL A 37 -4.72 -5.46 3.15
CA VAL A 37 -3.62 -5.67 4.10
C VAL A 37 -2.41 -4.91 3.58
N VAL A 38 -1.89 -3.97 4.36
CA VAL A 38 -0.67 -3.23 4.06
C VAL A 38 0.39 -3.59 5.10
N PHE A 39 1.59 -3.90 4.65
CA PHE A 39 2.66 -4.40 5.51
C PHE A 39 4.05 -4.01 4.99
N LEU A 40 5.06 -4.16 5.84
CA LEU A 40 6.46 -3.99 5.45
C LEU A 40 7.01 -5.31 4.90
N LEU A 41 7.80 -5.24 3.82
CA LEU A 41 8.44 -6.42 3.22
C LEU A 41 9.61 -6.97 4.05
N GLY A 42 10.02 -6.27 5.11
CA GLY A 42 11.17 -6.63 5.95
C GLY A 42 12.54 -6.37 5.30
N THR A 43 12.60 -5.82 4.09
CA THR A 43 13.86 -5.49 3.40
C THR A 43 14.48 -4.18 3.85
N VAL A 44 13.66 -3.20 4.23
CA VAL A 44 14.09 -1.86 4.68
C VAL A 44 13.22 -1.45 5.87
N PRO A 45 13.80 -1.20 7.06
CA PRO A 45 13.05 -0.70 8.21
C PRO A 45 12.77 0.81 8.09
N PHE A 46 11.85 1.32 8.90
CA PHE A 46 11.71 2.77 9.05
C PHE A 46 12.94 3.38 9.71
N PRO A 47 13.33 4.61 9.33
CA PRO A 47 14.33 5.37 10.07
C PRO A 47 13.87 5.60 11.53
N PRO A 48 14.79 5.74 12.49
CA PRO A 48 14.44 6.00 13.88
C PRO A 48 13.55 7.23 14.03
N GLY A 49 12.44 7.10 14.77
CA GLY A 49 11.49 8.19 15.00
C GLY A 49 10.44 8.39 13.90
N TYR A 50 10.46 7.57 12.84
CA TYR A 50 9.49 7.62 11.75
C TYR A 50 8.53 6.43 11.77
N ALA A 51 7.33 6.65 11.22
CA ALA A 51 6.33 5.64 10.94
C ALA A 51 5.67 5.96 9.59
N ALA A 52 4.77 5.09 9.12
CA ALA A 52 3.94 5.38 7.95
C ALA A 52 2.49 5.62 8.35
N THR A 53 1.81 6.42 7.54
CA THR A 53 0.35 6.53 7.53
C THR A 53 -0.15 5.88 6.25
N VAL A 54 -1.26 5.15 6.34
CA VAL A 54 -1.91 4.51 5.19
C VAL A 54 -3.14 5.31 4.83
N HIS A 55 -3.17 5.83 3.61
CA HIS A 55 -4.29 6.59 3.07
C HIS A 55 -4.96 5.77 1.98
N LEU A 56 -6.29 5.84 1.91
CA LEU A 56 -7.09 5.17 0.90
C LEU A 56 -7.90 6.21 0.16
N GLU A 57 -7.67 6.33 -1.14
CA GLU A 57 -8.56 7.06 -2.04
C GLU A 57 -9.54 6.07 -2.64
N TRP A 58 -10.83 6.24 -2.34
CA TRP A 58 -11.88 5.34 -2.82
C TRP A 58 -12.71 6.02 -3.92
N PRO A 59 -13.01 5.35 -5.04
CA PRO A 59 -13.78 5.96 -6.11
C PRO A 59 -15.18 6.37 -5.64
N GLY A 60 -15.47 7.68 -5.65
CA GLY A 60 -16.79 8.23 -5.32
C GLY A 60 -16.97 8.70 -3.88
N GLN A 61 -15.89 8.79 -3.08
CA GLN A 61 -15.86 9.53 -1.82
C GLN A 61 -14.96 10.76 -1.92
#